data_AF-A0A6V8JXL6-F1
#
_entry.id   AF-A0A6V8JXL6-F1
#
_cell.length_a   1.000
_cell.length_b   1.000
_cell.length_c   1.000
_cell.angle_alpha   90.00
_cell.angle_beta   90.00
_cell.angle_gamma   90.00
#
_symmetry.space_group_name_H-M   'P 1'
#
loop_
_entity.id
_entity.type
_entity.pdbx_description
1 polymer ?
#
loop_
_entity_poly.entity_id
_entity_poly.type
_entity_poly.pdbx_seq_one_letter_code
_entity_poly.pdbx_strand_id
1 'polypeptide(L)'
;MSNVVDFVMTDHPAWIPAGNGRGKLRVLVAFGRRWLIRTGGPTGFTLHELAPAASKPIHDVFHLPPGALAELPQLAGSLAGLGTVARFRAGNLWDALATAAVRQMLRGVHATNVYRQFCHAHGERIQLPTGEHYWLFPTPEAVLDLTPDQFADVGLASKRAALRDAANGYLRDGHGWQSLPPLRMIEQLRRIPRVGRWTAHAAAADWSNEWALYAAGDLNLRTWARRAAPAYPWPPISGPSPTPGACSPATTSPPPPS
;
A
#
# COMPACT_ATOMS: atom_id res chain seq x y z
N MET A 1 -9.99 -18.86 16.00
CA MET A 1 -10.91 -17.73 16.27
C MET A 1 -10.80 -16.80 15.08
N SER A 2 -11.89 -16.55 14.34
CA SER A 2 -11.85 -15.50 13.30
C SER A 2 -11.76 -14.16 14.01
N ASN A 3 -10.64 -13.47 13.84
CA ASN A 3 -10.48 -12.11 14.33
C ASN A 3 -11.46 -11.24 13.54
N VAL A 4 -12.54 -10.81 14.19
CA VAL A 4 -13.44 -9.80 13.64
C VAL A 4 -12.65 -8.51 13.50
N VAL A 5 -12.71 -7.91 12.32
CA VAL A 5 -12.05 -6.64 12.02
C VAL A 5 -13.11 -5.55 11.97
N ASP A 6 -12.89 -4.48 12.71
CA ASP A 6 -13.80 -3.33 12.77
C ASP A 6 -13.57 -2.38 11.59
N PHE A 7 -12.33 -2.28 11.12
CA PHE A 7 -11.95 -1.37 10.05
C PHE A 7 -10.94 -1.97 9.08
N VAL A 8 -11.18 -1.81 7.78
CA VAL A 8 -10.20 -2.17 6.73
C VAL A 8 -9.59 -0.91 6.15
N MET A 9 -8.26 -0.82 6.18
CA MET A 9 -7.52 0.27 5.54
C MET A 9 -7.71 0.20 4.02
N THR A 10 -8.21 1.30 3.45
CA THR A 10 -8.51 1.43 2.03
C THR A 10 -7.80 2.62 1.39
N ASP A 11 -6.56 2.84 1.85
CA ASP A 11 -5.63 3.90 1.43
C ASP A 11 -5.07 3.68 0.02
N HIS A 12 -4.95 2.42 -0.42
CA HIS A 12 -4.50 2.10 -1.78
C HIS A 12 -5.52 2.61 -2.84
N PRO A 13 -5.08 3.27 -3.93
CA PRO A 13 -5.99 3.86 -4.92
C PRO A 13 -6.84 2.83 -5.69
N ALA A 14 -6.40 1.57 -5.69
CA ALA A 14 -7.10 0.43 -6.30
C ALA A 14 -8.38 0.01 -5.56
N TRP A 15 -8.62 0.47 -4.34
CA TRP A 15 -9.92 0.27 -3.69
C TRP A 15 -10.99 1.12 -4.38
N ILE A 16 -12.07 0.50 -4.85
CA ILE A 16 -13.22 1.19 -5.46
C ILE A 16 -14.49 0.95 -4.65
N PRO A 17 -15.51 1.82 -4.72
CA PRO A 17 -16.80 1.56 -4.09
C PRO A 17 -17.39 0.23 -4.58
N ALA A 18 -18.00 -0.53 -3.68
CA ALA A 18 -18.79 -1.70 -4.09
C ALA A 18 -20.12 -1.23 -4.70
N GLY A 19 -20.61 -1.92 -5.76
CA GLY A 19 -21.84 -1.55 -6.47
C GLY A 19 -23.11 -1.51 -5.62
N ASN A 20 -23.10 -2.12 -4.42
CA ASN A 20 -24.18 -2.08 -3.45
C ASN A 20 -24.17 -0.81 -2.55
N GLY A 21 -23.26 0.13 -2.79
CA GLY A 21 -23.12 1.37 -2.01
C GLY A 21 -22.58 1.19 -0.59
N ARG A 22 -22.25 -0.04 -0.17
CA ARG A 22 -21.71 -0.34 1.17
C ARG A 22 -20.34 -0.99 1.05
N GLY A 23 -19.33 -0.30 1.59
CA GLY A 23 -17.96 -0.78 1.58
C GLY A 23 -17.22 -0.52 0.26
N LYS A 24 -16.05 -1.14 0.15
CA LYS A 24 -15.16 -1.06 -1.00
C LYS A 24 -14.73 -2.45 -1.43
N LEU A 25 -14.26 -2.54 -2.66
CA LEU A 25 -13.64 -3.75 -3.19
C LEU A 25 -12.30 -3.47 -3.85
N ARG A 26 -11.44 -4.48 -3.89
CA ARG A 26 -10.16 -4.46 -4.58
C ARG A 26 -9.88 -5.85 -5.15
N VAL A 27 -9.35 -5.93 -6.36
CA VAL A 27 -8.74 -7.16 -6.86
C VAL A 27 -7.23 -7.08 -6.62
N LEU A 28 -6.68 -8.09 -5.97
CA LEU A 28 -5.24 -8.24 -5.73
C LEU A 28 -4.68 -9.38 -6.58
N VAL A 29 -3.49 -9.16 -7.15
CA VAL A 29 -2.68 -10.23 -7.74
C VAL A 29 -1.59 -10.61 -6.75
N ALA A 30 -1.76 -11.73 -6.06
CA ALA A 30 -0.81 -12.27 -5.09
C ALA A 30 -0.36 -13.66 -5.55
N PHE A 31 0.95 -13.89 -5.62
CA PHE A 31 1.54 -15.18 -6.04
C PHE A 31 0.99 -15.69 -7.38
N GLY A 32 0.80 -14.77 -8.35
CA GLY A 32 0.25 -15.08 -9.68
C GLY A 32 -1.24 -15.39 -9.71
N ARG A 33 -1.98 -15.20 -8.60
CA ARG A 33 -3.41 -15.50 -8.48
C ARG A 33 -4.22 -14.25 -8.13
N ARG A 34 -5.50 -14.26 -8.49
CA ARG A 34 -6.41 -13.11 -8.37
C ARG A 34 -7.41 -13.31 -7.25
N TRP A 35 -7.49 -12.33 -6.36
CA TRP A 35 -8.36 -12.33 -5.20
C TRP A 35 -9.21 -11.08 -5.19
N LEU A 36 -10.53 -11.25 -5.12
CA LEU A 36 -11.47 -10.17 -4.86
C LEU A 36 -11.67 -10.02 -3.35
N ILE A 37 -11.34 -8.85 -2.84
CA ILE A 37 -11.58 -8.46 -1.46
C ILE A 37 -12.78 -7.53 -1.43
N ARG A 38 -13.71 -7.75 -0.50
CA ARG A 38 -14.81 -6.82 -0.21
C ARG A 38 -14.79 -6.47 1.27
N THR A 39 -14.85 -5.18 1.60
CA THR A 39 -14.95 -4.73 3.00
C THR A 39 -16.39 -4.83 3.50
N GLY A 40 -16.56 -5.06 4.80
CA GLY A 40 -17.84 -5.24 5.46
C GLY A 40 -18.19 -6.72 5.71
N GLY A 41 -19.38 -6.96 6.24
CA GLY A 41 -19.84 -8.28 6.65
C GLY A 41 -19.40 -8.65 8.08
N PRO A 42 -19.74 -9.86 8.56
CA PRO A 42 -19.55 -10.25 9.96
C PRO A 42 -18.09 -10.29 10.44
N THR A 43 -17.15 -10.47 9.51
CA THR A 43 -15.70 -10.56 9.78
C THR A 43 -14.96 -9.25 9.44
N GLY A 44 -15.65 -8.22 8.97
CA GLY A 44 -15.05 -6.96 8.50
C GLY A 44 -14.59 -6.97 7.04
N PHE A 45 -14.32 -8.13 6.44
CA PHE A 45 -14.14 -8.32 4.99
C PHE A 45 -14.39 -9.76 4.54
N THR A 46 -14.58 -9.95 3.24
CA THR A 46 -14.60 -11.27 2.58
C THR A 46 -13.50 -11.39 1.54
N LEU A 47 -13.02 -12.62 1.34
CA LEU A 47 -12.07 -12.99 0.29
C LEU A 47 -12.75 -13.96 -0.67
N HIS A 48 -12.84 -13.57 -1.93
CA HIS A 48 -13.36 -14.40 -3.01
C HIS A 48 -12.23 -14.66 -4.00
N GLU A 49 -11.91 -15.92 -4.16
CA GLU A 49 -10.93 -16.35 -5.14
C GLU A 49 -11.54 -16.26 -6.54
N LEU A 50 -10.84 -15.63 -7.48
CA LEU A 50 -11.31 -15.49 -8.86
C LEU A 50 -10.77 -16.61 -9.77
N ALA A 51 -9.80 -17.41 -9.29
CA ALA A 51 -9.27 -18.60 -9.95
C ALA A 51 -8.55 -19.53 -8.95
N PRO A 52 -8.65 -20.87 -9.08
CA PRO A 52 -8.06 -21.89 -8.17
C PRO A 52 -6.66 -21.51 -7.64
N ALA A 53 -6.50 -21.42 -6.31
CA ALA A 53 -5.32 -20.92 -5.63
C ALA A 53 -4.90 -21.78 -4.43
N ALA A 54 -3.59 -21.82 -4.19
CA ALA A 54 -2.98 -22.52 -3.05
C ALA A 54 -2.73 -21.60 -1.84
N SER A 55 -2.81 -20.27 -2.01
CA SER A 55 -2.42 -19.30 -0.96
C SER A 55 -3.21 -18.00 -1.02
N LYS A 56 -3.66 -17.53 0.14
CA LYS A 56 -4.45 -16.30 0.33
C LYS A 56 -3.57 -15.04 0.30
N PRO A 57 -4.13 -13.86 -0.04
CA PRO A 57 -3.41 -12.60 0.08
C PRO A 57 -3.04 -12.34 1.54
N ILE A 58 -1.85 -11.78 1.73
CA ILE A 58 -1.36 -11.41 3.07
C ILE A 58 -2.07 -10.14 3.52
N HIS A 59 -2.62 -10.20 4.72
CA HIS A 59 -3.12 -9.03 5.44
C HIS A 59 -2.59 -9.07 6.87
N ASP A 60 -2.38 -7.89 7.42
CA ASP A 60 -1.96 -7.72 8.80
C ASP A 60 -3.11 -7.12 9.60
N VAL A 61 -3.20 -7.52 10.87
CA VAL A 61 -4.22 -7.08 11.80
C VAL A 61 -3.54 -6.34 12.93
N PHE A 62 -4.04 -5.14 13.21
CA PHE A 62 -3.55 -4.23 14.23
C PHE A 62 -4.62 -4.03 15.29
N HIS A 63 -4.19 -4.07 16.54
CA HIS A 63 -4.96 -3.61 17.69
C HIS A 63 -4.07 -2.64 18.46
N LEU A 64 -4.65 -1.57 19.00
CA LEU A 64 -3.93 -0.70 19.93
C LEU A 64 -3.86 -1.41 21.29
N PRO A 65 -2.67 -1.78 21.80
CA PRO A 65 -2.58 -2.43 23.10
C PRO A 65 -3.11 -1.50 24.21
N PRO A 66 -3.74 -2.04 25.26
CA PRO A 66 -4.10 -1.24 26.43
C PRO A 66 -2.89 -0.48 26.99
N GLY A 67 -3.04 0.81 27.26
CA GLY A 67 -1.96 1.66 27.78
C GLY A 67 -0.90 2.07 26.75
N ALA A 68 -0.96 1.58 25.50
CA ALA A 68 -0.12 2.13 24.44
C ALA A 68 -0.48 3.60 24.20
N LEU A 69 0.54 4.43 23.91
CA LEU A 69 0.37 5.87 23.66
C LEU A 69 -0.26 6.61 24.86
N ALA A 70 0.01 6.17 26.09
CA ALA A 70 -0.48 6.81 27.32
C ALA A 70 -0.03 8.28 27.42
N GLU A 71 1.14 8.59 26.87
CA GLU A 71 1.71 9.93 26.73
C GLU A 71 1.07 10.76 25.60
N LEU A 72 0.22 10.14 24.78
CA LEU A 72 -0.46 10.71 23.60
C LEU A 72 -1.98 10.43 23.62
N PRO A 73 -2.74 10.88 24.64
CA PRO A 73 -4.12 10.46 24.83
C PRO A 73 -5.07 10.81 23.68
N GLN A 74 -4.85 11.92 22.97
CA GLN A 74 -5.64 12.28 21.77
C GLN A 74 -5.44 11.30 20.61
N LEU A 75 -4.20 10.87 20.40
CA LEU A 75 -3.87 9.88 19.38
C LEU A 75 -4.40 8.50 19.80
N ALA A 76 -4.20 8.13 21.06
CA ALA A 76 -4.71 6.88 21.63
C ALA A 76 -6.23 6.77 21.46
N GLY A 77 -6.97 7.83 21.81
CA GLY A 77 -8.42 7.86 21.63
C GLY A 77 -8.84 7.76 20.16
N SER A 78 -8.17 8.48 19.26
CA SER A 78 -8.44 8.43 17.81
C SER A 78 -8.20 7.04 17.22
N LEU A 79 -7.12 6.37 17.64
CA LEU A 79 -6.76 5.03 17.15
C LEU A 79 -7.61 3.94 17.80
N ALA A 80 -7.90 4.04 19.10
CA ALA A 80 -8.78 3.11 19.81
C ALA A 80 -10.20 3.10 19.21
N GLY A 81 -10.69 4.27 18.76
CA GLY A 81 -11.98 4.40 18.08
C GLY A 81 -12.07 3.66 16.73
N LEU A 82 -10.95 3.23 16.15
CA LEU A 82 -10.93 2.40 14.93
C LEU A 82 -11.13 0.91 15.23
N GLY A 83 -11.00 0.49 16.49
CA GLY A 83 -11.04 -0.91 16.90
C GLY A 83 -9.90 -1.73 16.29
N THR A 84 -10.22 -2.97 15.90
CA THR A 84 -9.32 -3.87 15.20
C THR A 84 -9.22 -3.45 13.74
N VAL A 85 -8.01 -3.11 13.29
CA VAL A 85 -7.75 -2.61 11.93
C VAL A 85 -7.05 -3.69 11.11
N ALA A 86 -7.55 -4.00 9.91
CA ALA A 86 -6.81 -4.82 8.94
C ALA A 86 -6.28 -3.99 7.78
N ARG A 87 -5.12 -4.39 7.27
CA ARG A 87 -4.58 -3.87 6.00
C ARG A 87 -4.12 -5.01 5.11
N PHE A 88 -4.48 -4.92 3.84
CA PHE A 88 -3.93 -5.77 2.79
C PHE A 88 -2.65 -5.15 2.24
N ARG A 89 -1.58 -5.94 2.20
CA ARG A 89 -0.33 -5.54 1.52
C ARG A 89 -0.55 -5.38 0.03
N ALA A 90 0.37 -4.72 -0.67
CA ALA A 90 0.42 -4.81 -2.12
C ALA A 90 0.59 -6.29 -2.52
N GLY A 91 -0.16 -6.74 -3.54
CA GLY A 91 -0.18 -8.16 -3.92
C GLY A 91 1.15 -8.63 -4.51
N ASN A 92 1.92 -7.70 -5.09
CA ASN A 92 3.26 -7.91 -5.58
C ASN A 92 4.06 -6.59 -5.51
N LEU A 93 5.38 -6.68 -5.68
CA LEU A 93 6.27 -5.52 -5.58
C LEU A 93 6.07 -4.53 -6.74
N TRP A 94 5.66 -4.99 -7.93
CA TRP A 94 5.34 -4.10 -9.05
C TRP A 94 4.16 -3.16 -8.72
N ASP A 95 3.07 -3.70 -8.18
CA ASP A 95 1.89 -2.92 -7.75
C ASP A 95 2.29 -1.81 -6.76
N ALA A 96 3.14 -2.14 -5.78
CA ALA A 96 3.66 -1.16 -4.82
C ALA A 96 4.55 -0.09 -5.48
N LEU A 97 5.52 -0.52 -6.30
CA LEU A 97 6.49 0.37 -6.95
C LEU A 97 5.79 1.32 -7.94
N ALA A 98 4.93 0.80 -8.79
CA ALA A 98 4.23 1.58 -9.80
C ALA A 98 3.20 2.53 -9.17
N THR A 99 2.47 2.09 -8.13
CA THR A 99 1.60 2.97 -7.35
C THR A 99 2.38 4.12 -6.71
N ALA A 100 3.54 3.83 -6.11
CA ALA A 100 4.41 4.86 -5.55
C ALA A 100 4.96 5.81 -6.64
N ALA A 101 5.30 5.30 -7.83
CA ALA A 101 5.74 6.11 -8.97
C ALA A 101 4.64 7.06 -9.47
N VAL A 102 3.39 6.59 -9.60
CA VAL A 102 2.23 7.43 -9.96
C VAL A 102 2.01 8.53 -8.92
N ARG A 103 2.08 8.16 -7.63
CA ARG A 103 1.84 9.10 -6.51
C ARG A 103 2.93 10.14 -6.31
N GLN A 104 4.09 10.01 -6.97
CA GLN A 104 5.17 10.99 -6.88
C GLN A 104 4.64 12.41 -7.11
N MET A 105 4.80 13.31 -6.14
CA MET A 105 4.41 14.72 -6.26
C MET A 105 2.92 14.97 -6.56
N LEU A 106 2.05 13.94 -6.45
CA LEU A 106 0.61 14.10 -6.59
C LEU A 106 -0.04 14.12 -5.20
N ARG A 107 -1.05 14.98 -5.02
CA ARG A 107 -1.82 15.05 -3.78
C ARG A 107 -3.00 14.08 -3.82
N GLY A 108 -3.22 13.37 -2.70
CA GLY A 108 -4.37 12.52 -2.39
C GLY A 108 -5.28 12.13 -3.57
N VAL A 109 -6.47 12.75 -3.61
CA VAL A 109 -7.55 12.42 -4.56
C VAL A 109 -7.10 12.48 -6.03
N HIS A 110 -6.25 13.44 -6.38
CA HIS A 110 -5.76 13.55 -7.76
C HIS A 110 -4.89 12.35 -8.15
N ALA A 111 -4.01 11.90 -7.25
CA ALA A 111 -3.22 10.68 -7.47
C ALA A 111 -4.11 9.45 -7.64
N THR A 112 -5.17 9.33 -6.84
CA THR A 112 -6.16 8.25 -6.96
C THR A 112 -6.91 8.28 -8.30
N ASN A 113 -7.32 9.46 -8.75
CA ASN A 113 -8.04 9.60 -10.02
C ASN A 113 -7.16 9.23 -11.22
N VAL A 114 -5.94 9.77 -11.27
CA VAL A 114 -4.98 9.47 -12.33
C VAL A 114 -4.61 7.98 -12.33
N TYR A 115 -4.36 7.39 -11.15
CA TYR A 115 -4.13 5.94 -11.03
C TYR A 115 -5.28 5.13 -11.64
N ARG A 116 -6.52 5.44 -11.27
CA ARG A 116 -7.69 4.69 -11.74
C ARG A 116 -7.95 4.88 -13.23
N GLN A 117 -7.74 6.09 -13.76
CA GLN A 117 -7.83 6.35 -15.19
C GLN A 117 -6.79 5.53 -15.96
N PHE A 118 -5.56 5.44 -15.44
CA PHE A 118 -4.51 4.63 -16.04
C PHE A 118 -4.84 3.13 -16.04
N CYS A 119 -5.34 2.59 -14.92
CA CYS A 119 -5.85 1.21 -14.87
C CYS A 119 -6.98 0.99 -15.87
N HIS A 120 -7.96 1.90 -15.94
CA HIS A 120 -9.09 1.74 -16.84
C HIS A 120 -8.67 1.76 -18.33
N ALA A 121 -7.72 2.62 -18.69
CA ALA A 121 -7.27 2.77 -20.08
C ALA A 121 -6.33 1.66 -20.55
N HIS A 122 -5.44 1.17 -19.68
CA HIS A 122 -4.32 0.30 -20.08
C HIS A 122 -4.15 -0.96 -19.23
N GLY A 123 -4.98 -1.11 -18.19
CA GLY A 123 -4.93 -2.24 -17.28
C GLY A 123 -5.70 -3.45 -17.78
N GLU A 124 -5.37 -4.62 -17.24
CA GLU A 124 -6.12 -5.83 -17.53
C GLU A 124 -7.53 -5.74 -16.93
N ARG A 125 -8.55 -6.01 -17.76
CA ARG A 125 -9.95 -6.08 -17.36
C ARG A 125 -10.29 -7.45 -16.79
N ILE A 126 -10.78 -7.48 -15.55
CA ILE A 126 -11.21 -8.65 -14.81
C ILE A 126 -12.73 -8.63 -14.67
N GLN A 127 -13.39 -9.72 -15.06
CA GLN A 127 -14.82 -9.90 -14.79
C GLN A 127 -15.00 -10.36 -13.33
N LEU A 128 -15.86 -9.67 -12.59
CA LEU A 128 -16.20 -10.01 -11.21
C LEU A 128 -17.36 -11.01 -11.17
N PRO A 129 -17.53 -11.76 -10.07
CA PRO A 129 -18.68 -12.66 -9.89
C PRO A 129 -20.05 -11.97 -9.96
N THR A 130 -20.08 -10.64 -9.77
CA THR A 130 -21.29 -9.81 -9.91
C THR A 130 -21.64 -9.47 -11.36
N GLY A 131 -20.79 -9.83 -12.33
CA GLY A 131 -20.90 -9.43 -13.74
C GLY A 131 -20.27 -8.06 -14.03
N GLU A 132 -19.91 -7.29 -13.01
CA GLU A 132 -19.16 -6.03 -13.12
C GLU A 132 -17.71 -6.27 -13.55
N HIS A 133 -17.01 -5.20 -13.93
CA HIS A 133 -15.60 -5.26 -14.31
C HIS A 133 -14.72 -4.52 -13.32
N TYR A 134 -13.49 -5.01 -13.17
CA TYR A 134 -12.41 -4.38 -12.41
C TYR A 134 -11.17 -4.27 -13.30
N TRP A 135 -10.39 -3.21 -13.15
CA TRP A 135 -9.17 -3.00 -13.93
C TRP A 135 -7.94 -3.06 -13.02
N LEU A 136 -7.05 -4.00 -13.31
CA LEU A 136 -5.74 -4.09 -12.64
C LEU A 136 -4.84 -2.95 -13.08
N PHE A 137 -3.78 -2.69 -12.31
CA PHE A 137 -2.71 -1.82 -12.80
C PHE A 137 -2.02 -2.47 -14.02
N PRO A 138 -1.62 -1.70 -15.06
CA PRO A 138 -0.91 -2.26 -16.21
C PRO A 138 0.34 -3.06 -15.81
N THR A 139 0.64 -4.14 -16.51
CA THR A 139 1.88 -4.91 -16.29
C THR A 139 3.10 -4.05 -16.67
N PRO A 140 4.30 -4.34 -16.16
CA PRO A 140 5.49 -3.58 -16.55
C PRO A 140 5.74 -3.61 -18.07
N GLU A 141 5.46 -4.73 -18.75
CA GLU A 141 5.53 -4.85 -20.21
C GLU A 141 4.52 -3.91 -20.89
N ALA A 142 3.26 -3.93 -20.44
CA ALA A 142 2.24 -3.05 -20.98
C ALA A 142 2.64 -1.57 -20.84
N VAL A 143 3.22 -1.16 -19.72
CA VAL A 143 3.74 0.20 -19.51
C VAL A 143 4.86 0.56 -20.51
N LEU A 144 5.70 -0.39 -20.89
CA LEU A 144 6.79 -0.18 -21.86
C LEU A 144 6.29 -0.10 -23.30
N ASP A 145 5.13 -0.69 -23.60
CA ASP A 145 4.50 -0.64 -24.93
C ASP A 145 3.70 0.64 -25.17
N LEU A 146 3.39 1.42 -24.12
CA LEU A 146 2.63 2.65 -24.26
C LEU A 146 3.40 3.77 -24.96
N THR A 147 2.70 4.48 -25.84
CA THR A 147 3.19 5.67 -26.56
C THR A 147 3.18 6.91 -25.65
N PRO A 148 3.94 7.96 -26.02
CA PRO A 148 3.88 9.26 -25.34
C PRO A 148 2.46 9.80 -25.15
N ASP A 149 1.63 9.70 -26.19
CA ASP A 149 0.28 10.28 -26.21
C ASP A 149 -0.66 9.50 -25.29
N GLN A 150 -0.53 8.17 -25.23
CA GLN A 150 -1.29 7.34 -24.29
C GLN A 150 -1.03 7.72 -22.82
N PHE A 151 0.21 8.10 -22.46
CA PHE A 151 0.47 8.66 -21.13
C PHE A 151 -0.14 10.05 -20.96
N ALA A 152 -0.16 10.89 -22.00
CA ALA A 152 -0.72 12.22 -21.93
C ALA A 152 -2.25 12.20 -21.74
N ASP A 153 -2.93 11.31 -22.44
CA ASP A 153 -4.40 11.15 -22.43
C ASP A 153 -4.96 10.87 -21.03
N VAL A 154 -4.18 10.21 -20.17
CA VAL A 154 -4.54 9.90 -18.78
C VAL A 154 -3.83 10.78 -17.75
N GLY A 155 -3.21 11.88 -18.17
CA GLY A 155 -2.56 12.85 -17.27
C GLY A 155 -1.24 12.36 -16.65
N LEU A 156 -0.59 11.36 -17.25
CA LEU A 156 0.68 10.77 -16.79
C LEU A 156 1.90 11.14 -17.66
N ALA A 157 1.80 12.13 -18.56
CA ALA A 157 2.93 12.57 -19.40
C ALA A 157 4.21 12.84 -18.58
N SER A 158 4.09 13.53 -17.44
CA SER A 158 5.23 13.84 -16.54
C SER A 158 5.74 12.62 -15.75
N LYS A 159 4.97 11.53 -15.70
CA LYS A 159 5.32 10.27 -15.01
C LYS A 159 5.80 9.17 -15.94
N ARG A 160 5.59 9.31 -17.25
CA ARG A 160 5.99 8.36 -18.29
C ARG A 160 7.40 7.83 -18.06
N ALA A 161 8.36 8.75 -17.92
CA ALA A 161 9.75 8.37 -17.73
C ALA A 161 9.90 7.49 -16.47
N ALA A 162 9.43 7.98 -15.31
CA ALA A 162 9.52 7.28 -14.03
C ALA A 162 8.89 5.87 -14.08
N LEU A 163 7.72 5.74 -14.69
CA LEU A 163 7.03 4.46 -14.86
C LEU A 163 7.79 3.50 -15.77
N ARG A 164 8.35 3.98 -16.87
CA ARG A 164 9.15 3.15 -17.78
C ARG A 164 10.44 2.66 -17.14
N ASP A 165 11.13 3.50 -16.35
CA ASP A 165 12.33 3.03 -15.65
C ASP A 165 12.01 2.07 -14.52
N ALA A 166 10.91 2.32 -13.79
CA ALA A 166 10.41 1.37 -12.80
C ALA A 166 10.09 0.02 -13.46
N ALA A 167 9.42 0.02 -14.62
CA ALA A 167 9.11 -1.18 -15.38
C ALA A 167 10.37 -1.92 -15.83
N ASN A 168 11.32 -1.23 -16.46
CA ASN A 168 12.61 -1.81 -16.88
C ASN A 168 13.40 -2.39 -15.69
N GLY A 169 13.49 -1.65 -14.59
CA GLY A 169 14.17 -2.11 -13.38
C GLY A 169 13.50 -3.35 -12.78
N TYR A 170 12.16 -3.34 -12.69
CA TYR A 170 11.40 -4.47 -12.17
C TYR A 170 11.52 -5.72 -13.05
N LEU A 171 11.47 -5.58 -14.37
CA LEU A 171 11.64 -6.70 -15.30
C LEU A 171 13.03 -7.32 -15.22
N ARG A 172 14.06 -6.49 -14.98
CA ARG A 172 15.44 -6.96 -14.88
C ARG A 172 15.71 -7.70 -13.56
N ASP A 173 15.30 -7.14 -12.43
CA ASP A 173 15.76 -7.58 -11.11
C ASP A 173 14.64 -7.82 -10.07
N GLY A 174 13.38 -7.54 -10.42
CA GLY A 174 12.25 -7.43 -9.48
C GLY A 174 11.90 -8.71 -8.74
N HIS A 175 12.15 -9.89 -9.33
CA HIS A 175 12.03 -11.17 -8.64
C HIS A 175 13.06 -11.32 -7.52
N GLY A 176 14.32 -10.90 -7.77
CA GLY A 176 15.39 -10.96 -6.79
C GLY A 176 15.18 -9.99 -5.62
N TRP A 177 14.51 -8.85 -5.84
CA TRP A 177 14.24 -7.89 -4.78
C TRP A 177 13.27 -8.41 -3.72
N GLN A 178 12.29 -9.22 -4.13
CA GLN A 178 11.23 -9.72 -3.24
C GLN A 178 11.73 -10.66 -2.13
N SER A 179 12.95 -11.20 -2.26
CA SER A 179 13.59 -12.00 -1.22
C SER A 179 14.54 -11.19 -0.33
N LEU A 180 14.77 -9.91 -0.62
CA LEU A 180 15.69 -9.06 0.15
C LEU A 180 15.03 -8.55 1.43
N PRO A 181 15.83 -8.35 2.50
CA PRO A 181 15.42 -7.54 3.63
C PRO A 181 15.00 -6.12 3.17
N PRO A 182 13.96 -5.50 3.76
CA PRO A 182 13.39 -4.26 3.24
C PRO A 182 14.36 -3.09 3.07
N LEU A 183 15.33 -2.92 3.98
CA LEU A 183 16.36 -1.90 3.83
C LEU A 183 17.27 -2.13 2.60
N ARG A 184 17.61 -3.39 2.32
CA ARG A 184 18.38 -3.76 1.11
C ARG A 184 17.53 -3.62 -0.14
N MET A 185 16.24 -3.94 -0.09
CA MET A 185 15.30 -3.67 -1.17
C MET A 185 15.27 -2.18 -1.50
N ILE A 186 15.17 -1.29 -0.50
CA ILE A 186 15.18 0.17 -0.70
C ILE A 186 16.46 0.61 -1.42
N GLU A 187 17.63 0.09 -1.03
CA GLU A 187 18.90 0.39 -1.71
C GLU A 187 18.87 0.00 -3.19
N GLN A 188 18.29 -1.16 -3.54
CA GLN A 188 18.15 -1.59 -4.93
C GLN A 188 17.16 -0.73 -5.71
N LEU A 189 15.97 -0.46 -5.14
CA LEU A 189 14.95 0.36 -5.80
C LEU A 189 15.48 1.77 -6.12
N ARG A 190 16.31 2.34 -5.25
CA ARG A 190 16.93 3.66 -5.47
C ARG A 190 17.96 3.71 -6.61
N ARG A 191 18.40 2.56 -7.12
CA ARG A 191 19.29 2.49 -8.30
C ARG A 191 18.51 2.67 -9.61
N ILE A 192 17.18 2.54 -9.57
CA ILE A 192 16.33 2.81 -10.74
C ILE A 192 16.29 4.33 -10.96
N PRO A 193 16.56 4.84 -12.17
CA PRO A 193 16.54 6.26 -12.39
C PRO A 193 15.14 6.85 -12.16
N ARG A 194 15.09 8.01 -11.50
CA ARG A 194 13.87 8.71 -11.06
C ARG A 194 13.05 8.01 -9.96
N VAL A 195 13.55 6.90 -9.41
CA VAL A 195 13.05 6.33 -8.16
C VAL A 195 13.83 6.94 -6.99
N GLY A 196 13.31 8.05 -6.48
CA GLY A 196 13.88 8.76 -5.34
C GLY A 196 13.64 8.05 -4.00
N ARG A 197 14.24 8.60 -2.93
CA ARG A 197 14.11 8.08 -1.54
C ARG A 197 12.66 7.83 -1.17
N TRP A 198 11.77 8.81 -1.37
CA TRP A 198 10.36 8.67 -1.00
C TRP A 198 9.67 7.49 -1.72
N THR A 199 9.87 7.34 -3.03
CA THR A 199 9.23 6.28 -3.82
C THR A 199 9.72 4.89 -3.42
N ALA A 200 11.04 4.72 -3.23
CA ALA A 200 11.60 3.43 -2.81
C ALA A 200 11.09 3.03 -1.42
N HIS A 201 11.06 3.97 -0.47
CA HIS A 201 10.56 3.74 0.88
C HIS A 201 9.06 3.43 0.91
N ALA A 202 8.24 4.19 0.17
CA ALA A 202 6.79 3.95 0.08
C ALA A 202 6.49 2.59 -0.56
N ALA A 203 7.17 2.23 -1.65
CA ALA A 203 7.01 0.93 -2.29
C ALA A 203 7.40 -0.22 -1.35
N ALA A 204 8.53 -0.10 -0.66
CA ALA A 204 8.96 -1.11 0.32
C ALA A 204 7.95 -1.23 1.47
N ALA A 205 7.47 -0.13 2.03
CA ALA A 205 6.48 -0.12 3.10
C ALA A 205 5.13 -0.71 2.66
N ASP A 206 4.67 -0.40 1.44
CA ASP A 206 3.41 -0.93 0.91
C ASP A 206 3.48 -2.43 0.60
N TRP A 207 4.66 -2.93 0.22
CA TRP A 207 4.92 -4.34 -0.04
C TRP A 207 5.17 -5.15 1.25
N SER A 208 6.02 -4.67 2.17
CA SER A 208 6.39 -5.39 3.40
C SER A 208 5.42 -5.16 4.56
N ASN A 209 4.64 -4.08 4.50
CA ASN A 209 3.84 -3.54 5.60
C ASN A 209 4.67 -3.05 6.81
N GLU A 210 5.96 -2.77 6.62
CA GLU A 210 6.80 -2.15 7.65
C GLU A 210 6.66 -0.63 7.63
N TRP A 211 5.74 -0.10 8.44
CA TRP A 211 5.44 1.34 8.49
C TRP A 211 6.61 2.23 8.91
N ALA A 212 7.58 1.69 9.66
CA ALA A 212 8.80 2.41 10.02
C ALA A 212 9.62 2.85 8.79
N LEU A 213 9.37 2.24 7.62
CA LEU A 213 10.03 2.61 6.37
C LEU A 213 9.42 3.88 5.74
N TYR A 214 8.19 4.26 6.07
CA TYR A 214 7.63 5.52 5.59
C TYR A 214 8.45 6.71 6.10
N ALA A 215 8.75 7.66 5.21
CA ALA A 215 9.49 8.83 5.60
C ALA A 215 8.69 9.65 6.62
N ALA A 216 9.29 9.99 7.76
CA ALA A 216 8.67 10.88 8.76
C ALA A 216 8.28 12.27 8.20
N GLY A 217 8.93 12.68 7.10
CA GLY A 217 8.60 13.89 6.35
C GLY A 217 7.42 13.75 5.39
N ASP A 218 6.77 12.58 5.28
CA ASP A 218 5.62 12.38 4.39
C ASP A 218 4.47 13.31 4.79
N LEU A 219 4.04 14.14 3.83
CA LEU A 219 3.04 15.17 4.09
C LEU A 219 1.67 14.57 4.45
N ASN A 220 1.29 13.42 3.87
CA ASN A 220 0.01 12.79 4.18
C ASN A 220 0.04 12.23 5.60
N LEU A 221 1.09 11.50 5.97
CA LEU A 221 1.26 10.97 7.32
C LEU A 221 1.17 12.10 8.37
N ARG A 222 1.89 13.20 8.13
CA ARG A 222 1.88 14.37 9.03
C ARG A 222 0.53 15.06 9.09
N THR A 223 -0.18 15.14 7.97
CA THR A 223 -1.52 15.73 7.91
C THR A 223 -2.49 14.95 8.79
N TRP A 224 -2.47 13.61 8.69
CA TRP A 224 -3.32 12.75 9.51
C TRP A 224 -2.88 12.69 10.98
N ALA A 225 -1.58 12.67 11.26
CA ALA A 225 -1.07 12.72 12.63
C ALA A 225 -1.53 14.01 13.37
N ARG A 226 -1.40 15.17 12.71
CA ARG A 226 -1.91 16.45 13.26
C ARG A 226 -3.41 16.47 13.41
N ARG A 227 -4.16 15.81 12.52
CA ARG A 227 -5.61 15.72 12.65
C ARG A 227 -6.03 14.81 13.83
N ALA A 228 -5.30 13.72 14.05
CA ALA A 228 -5.58 12.77 15.13
C ALA A 228 -5.16 13.29 16.52
N ALA A 229 -4.07 14.04 16.61
CA ALA A 229 -3.63 14.69 17.84
C ALA A 229 -3.22 16.14 17.56
N PRO A 230 -4.18 17.07 17.44
CA PRO A 230 -3.91 18.46 17.09
C PRO A 230 -3.13 19.23 18.17
N ALA A 231 -3.24 18.83 19.43
CA ALA A 231 -2.53 19.49 20.52
C ALA A 231 -1.09 18.97 20.70
N TYR A 232 -0.69 17.89 20.01
CA TYR A 232 0.65 17.33 20.16
C TYR A 232 1.68 18.12 19.33
N PRO A 233 2.85 18.48 19.90
CA PRO A 233 3.90 19.22 19.20
C PRO A 233 4.68 18.32 18.23
N TRP A 234 4.06 17.96 17.11
CA TRP A 234 4.67 17.13 16.07
C TRP A 234 5.98 17.77 15.54
N PRO A 235 7.06 16.99 15.32
CA PRO A 235 8.34 17.51 14.83
C PRO A 235 8.18 18.32 13.53
N PRO A 236 8.97 19.37 13.25
CA PRO A 236 8.86 20.17 12.02
C PRO A 236 9.20 19.37 10.75
N ILE A 237 8.80 19.87 9.56
CA ILE A 237 8.93 19.18 8.25
C ILE A 237 10.40 18.92 7.88
N SER A 238 11.30 19.77 8.36
CA SER A 238 12.74 19.77 8.05
C SER A 238 13.60 19.05 9.11
N GLY A 239 13.01 18.33 10.07
CA GLY A 239 13.77 17.63 11.11
C GLY A 239 14.54 16.41 10.58
N PRO A 240 15.70 16.04 11.17
CA PRO A 240 16.39 14.81 10.83
C PRO A 240 15.47 13.61 11.06
N SER A 241 15.54 12.60 10.17
CA SER A 241 14.83 11.33 10.39
C SER A 241 15.33 10.70 11.68
N PRO A 242 14.44 10.25 12.60
CA PRO A 242 14.89 9.48 13.76
C PRO A 242 15.58 8.20 13.28
N THR A 243 16.68 7.85 13.94
CA THR A 243 17.44 6.63 13.70
C THR A 243 16.53 5.41 13.87
N PRO A 244 16.50 4.45 12.92
CA PRO A 244 15.69 3.25 13.08
C PRO A 244 16.31 2.41 14.20
N GLY A 245 15.66 2.37 15.35
CA GLY A 245 16.13 1.64 16.53
C GLY A 245 15.32 1.85 17.81
N ALA A 246 14.44 2.84 17.89
CA ALA A 246 13.73 3.17 19.14
C ALA A 246 12.40 2.42 19.36
N CYS A 247 11.89 1.66 18.39
CA CYS A 247 10.67 0.86 18.56
C CYS A 247 10.82 -0.52 17.90
N SER A 248 11.52 -1.43 18.56
CA SER A 248 11.28 -2.87 18.37
C SER A 248 10.27 -3.33 19.43
N PRO A 249 9.20 -4.06 19.07
CA PRO A 249 8.42 -4.78 20.06
C PRO A 249 9.31 -5.88 20.67
N ALA A 250 9.48 -5.85 21.98
CA ALA A 250 10.19 -6.89 22.71
C ALA A 250 9.55 -8.25 22.40
N THR A 251 10.27 -9.10 21.68
CA THR A 251 9.89 -10.49 21.48
C THR A 251 10.46 -11.26 22.67
N THR A 252 9.68 -11.40 23.74
CA THR A 252 10.02 -12.34 24.82
C THR A 252 9.72 -13.75 24.34
N SER A 253 10.76 -14.48 23.95
CA SER A 253 10.71 -15.95 23.86
C SER A 253 10.61 -16.54 25.27
N PRO A 254 9.80 -17.60 25.48
CA PRO A 254 9.76 -18.29 26.76
C PRO A 254 11.05 -19.10 26.98
N PRO A 255 11.48 -19.30 28.25
CA PRO A 255 12.64 -20.13 28.56
C PRO A 255 12.34 -21.61 28.26
N PRO A 256 13.38 -22.43 27.97
CA PRO A 256 13.20 -23.85 27.71
C PRO A 256 12.74 -24.60 28.97
N PRO A 257 11.98 -25.69 28.81
CA PRO A 257 11.53 -26.50 29.94
C PRO A 257 12.71 -27.24 30.58
N SER A 258 12.68 -27.30 31.92
CA SER A 258 13.60 -28.06 32.77
C SER A 258 13.46 -29.56 32.59
#